data_AF-U6LCV8-F1
#
_entry.id   AF-U6LCV8-F1
#
_cell.length_a   1.000
_cell.length_b   1.000
_cell.length_c   1.000
_cell.angle_alpha   90.00
_cell.angle_beta   90.00
_cell.angle_gamma   90.00
#
_symmetry.space_group_name_H-M   'P 1'
#
loop_
_entity.id
_entity.type
_entity.pdbx_description
1 polymer ?
#
loop_
_entity_poly.entity_id
_entity_poly.type
_entity_poly.pdbx_seq_one_letter_code
_entity_poly.pdbx_strand_id
1 'polypeptide(L)'
;MQQGANQRTGLDVDRLDYLVRDSAAVPFLGFLLGFSPLRLLLHSKVISGEICYSSSELHSVFGVFFARYSLFSSVYLHKKVRAIELMIAEALREADPVFRWSEAVDDVN
;
A
#
# COMPACT_ATOMS: atom_id res chain seq x y z
N MET A 1 -11.98 -13.90 -9.36
CA MET A 1 -11.54 -13.45 -8.03
C MET A 1 -10.51 -12.34 -8.22
N GLN A 2 -10.86 -11.08 -7.95
CA GLN A 2 -9.96 -9.91 -8.10
C GLN A 2 -9.64 -9.22 -6.77
N GLN A 3 -9.91 -9.86 -5.62
CA GLN A 3 -9.91 -9.13 -4.35
C GLN A 3 -8.52 -8.92 -3.76
N GLY A 4 -7.58 -9.87 -3.89
CA GLY A 4 -6.25 -9.79 -3.26
C GLY A 4 -5.28 -8.83 -3.95
N ALA A 5 -5.14 -8.93 -5.27
CA ALA A 5 -4.26 -8.05 -6.06
C ALA A 5 -4.95 -7.72 -7.38
N ASN A 6 -5.42 -6.49 -7.51
CA ASN A 6 -6.11 -6.04 -8.72
C ASN A 6 -5.10 -5.43 -9.69
N GLN A 7 -4.62 -6.22 -10.65
CA GLN A 7 -3.63 -5.75 -11.61
C GLN A 7 -4.22 -4.79 -12.68
N ARG A 8 -5.55 -4.74 -12.85
CA ARG A 8 -6.19 -3.92 -13.87
C ARG A 8 -6.31 -2.46 -13.46
N THR A 9 -6.81 -2.20 -12.26
CA THR A 9 -7.02 -0.83 -11.76
C THR A 9 -6.14 -0.49 -10.57
N GLY A 10 -5.57 -1.49 -9.91
CA GLY A 10 -4.83 -1.27 -8.69
C GLY A 10 -5.71 -0.85 -7.50
N LEU A 11 -6.97 -1.24 -7.50
CA LEU A 11 -7.87 -1.06 -6.36
C LEU A 11 -8.23 -2.45 -5.83
N ASP A 12 -7.62 -2.82 -4.71
CA ASP A 12 -7.70 -4.12 -4.06
C ASP A 12 -7.72 -3.95 -2.53
N VAL A 13 -8.04 -5.03 -1.80
CA VAL A 13 -8.17 -4.96 -0.34
C VAL A 13 -6.81 -4.79 0.35
N ASP A 14 -5.72 -5.27 -0.25
CA ASP A 14 -4.36 -5.09 0.25
C ASP A 14 -4.01 -3.60 0.37
N ARG A 15 -4.32 -2.82 -0.68
CA ARG A 15 -4.12 -1.36 -0.64
C ARG A 15 -4.98 -0.68 0.39
N LEU A 16 -6.27 -1.03 0.44
CA LEU A 16 -7.17 -0.41 1.40
C LEU A 16 -6.71 -0.65 2.84
N ASP A 17 -6.20 -1.85 3.14
CA ASP A 17 -5.69 -2.20 4.46
C ASP A 17 -4.47 -1.37 4.87
N TYR A 18 -3.39 -1.38 4.09
CA TYR A 18 -2.18 -0.64 4.48
C TYR A 18 -2.44 0.87 4.48
N LEU A 19 -3.30 1.39 3.59
CA LEU A 19 -3.61 2.82 3.57
C LEU A 19 -4.29 3.26 4.85
N VAL A 20 -5.21 2.46 5.40
CA VAL A 20 -5.84 2.77 6.70
C VAL A 20 -4.82 2.68 7.83
N ARG A 21 -4.08 1.58 7.87
CA ARG A 21 -3.11 1.29 8.92
C ARG A 21 -2.02 2.36 9.01
N ASP A 22 -1.42 2.71 7.88
CA ASP A 22 -0.29 3.63 7.84
C ASP A 22 -0.73 5.08 8.00
N SER A 23 -1.92 5.43 7.50
CA SER A 23 -2.50 6.76 7.73
C SER A 23 -2.81 6.99 9.20
N ALA A 24 -3.21 5.96 9.95
CA ALA A 24 -3.42 6.05 11.39
C ALA A 24 -2.11 6.27 12.17
N ALA A 25 -0.99 5.75 11.66
CA ALA A 25 0.34 5.94 12.24
C ALA A 25 0.92 7.35 11.99
N VAL A 26 0.30 8.15 11.10
CA VAL A 26 0.76 9.50 10.73
C VAL A 26 -0.38 10.51 10.98
N PRO A 27 -0.56 11.02 12.21
CA PRO A 27 -1.76 11.75 12.62
C PRO A 27 -2.12 12.96 11.76
N PHE A 28 -1.10 13.71 11.29
CA PHE A 28 -1.31 14.86 10.40
C PHE A 28 -1.85 14.44 9.02
N LEU A 29 -1.45 13.26 8.54
CA LEU A 29 -1.86 12.73 7.25
C LEU A 29 -3.22 12.02 7.33
N GLY A 30 -3.48 11.27 8.40
CA GLY A 30 -4.76 10.58 8.64
C GLY A 30 -5.97 11.52 8.62
N PHE A 31 -5.83 12.75 9.11
CA PHE A 31 -6.88 13.78 9.03
C PHE A 31 -7.13 14.30 7.60
N LEU A 32 -6.07 14.43 6.79
CA LEU A 32 -6.15 14.99 5.44
C LEU A 32 -6.74 14.03 4.41
N LEU A 33 -6.66 12.72 4.66
CA LEU A 33 -6.98 11.74 3.64
C LEU A 33 -8.47 11.43 3.50
N GLY A 34 -9.28 11.65 4.54
CA GLY A 34 -10.75 11.74 4.48
C GLY A 34 -11.51 10.58 3.81
N PHE A 35 -10.83 9.54 3.34
CA PHE A 35 -11.41 8.46 2.57
C PHE A 35 -11.87 7.35 3.53
N SER A 36 -13.06 6.80 3.26
CA SER A 36 -13.61 5.68 4.02
C SER A 36 -13.55 4.43 3.14
N PRO A 37 -12.61 3.49 3.39
CA PRO A 37 -12.59 2.22 2.68
C PRO A 37 -13.89 1.43 2.87
N LEU A 38 -14.52 1.52 4.06
CA LEU A 38 -15.82 0.90 4.32
C LEU A 38 -16.91 1.47 3.41
N ARG A 39 -16.96 2.79 3.21
CA ARG A 39 -17.89 3.42 2.26
C ARG A 39 -17.69 2.87 0.85
N LEU A 40 -16.44 2.77 0.41
CA LEU A 40 -16.10 2.25 -0.91
C LEU A 40 -16.56 0.80 -1.10
N LEU A 41 -16.34 -0.06 -0.09
CA LEU A 41 -16.76 -1.46 -0.10
C LEU A 41 -18.30 -1.58 -0.12
N LEU A 42 -19.00 -0.82 0.72
CA LEU A 42 -20.46 -0.83 0.81
C LEU A 42 -21.15 -0.36 -0.48
N HIS A 43 -20.52 0.55 -1.23
CA HIS A 43 -21.04 1.06 -2.49
C HIS A 43 -20.48 0.35 -3.74
N SER A 44 -19.70 -0.71 -3.55
CA SER A 44 -19.20 -1.54 -4.66
C SER A 44 -20.26 -2.54 -5.12
N LYS A 45 -20.26 -2.84 -6.43
CA LYS A 45 -21.14 -3.85 -7.04
C LYS A 45 -20.36 -4.69 -8.02
N VAL A 46 -20.79 -5.93 -8.23
CA VAL A 46 -20.25 -6.77 -9.32
C VAL A 46 -21.14 -6.63 -10.54
N ILE A 47 -20.60 -6.12 -11.64
CA ILE A 47 -21.29 -6.01 -12.94
C ILE A 47 -20.41 -6.68 -13.99
N SER A 48 -20.96 -7.66 -14.70
CA SER A 48 -20.22 -8.42 -15.73
C SER A 48 -18.89 -9.01 -15.24
N GLY A 49 -18.84 -9.44 -13.98
CA GLY A 49 -17.64 -10.02 -13.37
C GLY A 49 -16.60 -9.00 -12.88
N GLU A 50 -16.88 -7.70 -12.98
CA GLU A 50 -15.98 -6.62 -12.55
C GLU A 50 -16.54 -5.90 -11.31
N ILE A 51 -15.63 -5.43 -10.45
CA ILE A 51 -16.01 -4.52 -9.36
C ILE A 51 -16.26 -3.14 -9.99
N CYS A 52 -17.47 -2.61 -9.79
CA CYS A 52 -17.92 -1.34 -10.28
C CYS A 52 -18.38 -0.45 -9.13
N TYR A 53 -18.17 0.85 -9.30
CA TYR A 53 -18.59 1.89 -8.36
C TYR A 53 -19.58 2.82 -9.07
N SER A 54 -20.56 3.32 -8.32
CA SER A 54 -21.45 4.38 -8.81
C SER A 54 -20.65 5.64 -9.13
N SER A 55 -21.12 6.45 -10.09
CA SER A 55 -20.51 7.75 -10.39
C SER A 55 -20.49 8.69 -9.16
N SER A 56 -21.43 8.52 -8.23
CA SER A 56 -21.46 9.21 -6.94
C SER A 56 -20.24 8.91 -6.05
N GLU A 57 -19.55 7.79 -6.28
CA GLU A 57 -18.39 7.34 -5.49
C GLU A 57 -17.05 7.82 -6.06
N LEU A 58 -17.06 8.60 -7.15
CA LEU A 58 -15.84 9.06 -7.82
C LEU A 58 -14.87 9.74 -6.86
N HIS A 59 -15.38 10.57 -5.95
CA HIS A 59 -14.55 11.26 -4.96
C HIS A 59 -13.90 10.28 -3.97
N SER A 60 -14.60 9.24 -3.55
CA SER A 60 -14.03 8.22 -2.65
C SER A 60 -12.99 7.36 -3.35
N VAL A 61 -13.21 7.00 -4.61
CA VAL A 61 -12.20 6.30 -5.42
C VAL A 61 -10.96 7.16 -5.58
N PHE A 62 -11.11 8.45 -5.92
CA PHE A 62 -9.99 9.38 -6.03
C PHE A 62 -9.25 9.57 -4.70
N GLY A 63 -9.98 9.62 -3.58
CA GLY A 63 -9.41 9.70 -2.23
C GLY A 63 -8.43 8.58 -1.91
N VAL A 64 -8.70 7.34 -2.36
CA VAL A 64 -7.78 6.20 -2.19
C VAL A 64 -6.45 6.45 -2.92
N PHE A 65 -6.50 6.92 -4.17
CA PHE A 65 -5.28 7.19 -4.94
C PHE A 65 -4.52 8.39 -4.40
N PHE A 66 -5.22 9.44 -3.97
CA PHE A 66 -4.62 10.59 -3.32
C PHE A 66 -3.94 10.22 -1.99
N ALA A 67 -4.57 9.36 -1.19
CA ALA A 67 -3.97 8.79 0.01
C ALA A 67 -2.69 8.03 -0.28
N ARG A 68 -2.71 7.16 -1.28
CA ARG A 68 -1.52 6.42 -1.71
C ARG A 68 -0.39 7.35 -2.14
N TYR A 69 -0.69 8.34 -2.97
CA TYR A 69 0.30 9.32 -3.41
C TYR A 69 0.93 10.05 -2.21
N SER A 70 0.09 10.53 -1.31
CA SER A 70 0.53 11.32 -0.16
C SER A 70 1.41 10.53 0.81
N LEU A 71 1.06 9.27 1.09
CA LEU A 71 1.90 8.37 1.88
C LEU A 71 3.23 8.06 1.18
N PHE A 72 3.19 7.82 -0.14
CA PHE A 72 4.39 7.51 -0.91
C PHE A 72 5.37 8.68 -0.95
N SER A 73 4.89 9.89 -1.22
CA SER A 73 5.73 11.09 -1.27
C SER A 73 6.27 11.49 0.10
N SER A 74 5.45 11.36 1.14
CA SER A 74 5.74 11.97 2.45
C SER A 74 6.42 11.01 3.41
N VAL A 75 6.13 9.71 3.31
CA VAL A 75 6.56 8.69 4.27
C VAL A 75 7.48 7.69 3.60
N TYR A 76 6.98 6.93 2.62
CA TYR A 76 7.73 5.79 2.08
C TYR A 76 9.01 6.22 1.34
N LEU A 77 8.94 7.29 0.55
CA LEU A 77 10.09 7.89 -0.12
C LEU A 77 10.80 8.99 0.68
N HIS A 78 10.50 9.13 1.97
CA HIS A 78 11.17 10.15 2.77
C HIS A 78 12.69 9.90 2.76
N LYS A 79 13.47 10.92 2.36
CA LYS A 79 14.92 10.79 2.11
C LYS A 79 15.71 10.15 3.25
N LYS A 80 15.32 10.40 4.51
CA LYS A 80 15.98 9.78 5.68
C LYS A 80 15.64 8.29 5.82
N VAL A 81 14.40 7.90 5.50
CA VAL A 81 13.98 6.49 5.50
C VAL A 81 14.75 5.74 4.42
N ARG A 82 14.79 6.28 3.19
CA ARG A 82 15.57 5.71 2.09
C ARG A 82 17.05 5.56 2.42
N ALA A 83 17.66 6.58 3.06
CA ALA A 83 19.05 6.50 3.49
C ALA A 83 19.29 5.35 4.48
N ILE A 84 18.43 5.21 5.50
CA ILE A 84 18.55 4.14 6.49
C ILE A 84 18.39 2.77 5.85
N GLU A 85 17.42 2.59 4.95
CA GLU A 85 17.24 1.31 4.26
C GLU A 85 18.44 0.92 3.42
N LEU A 86 19.07 1.87 2.71
CA LEU A 86 20.30 1.62 1.96
C LEU A 86 21.46 1.25 2.89
N MET A 87 21.59 1.91 4.05
CA MET A 87 22.61 1.57 5.04
C MET A 87 22.40 0.16 5.60
N ILE A 88 21.14 -0.22 5.88
CA ILE A 88 20.80 -1.57 6.35
C ILE A 88 21.09 -2.59 5.24
N ALA A 89 20.69 -2.34 3.99
CA ALA A 89 20.95 -3.23 2.87
C ALA A 89 22.46 -3.49 2.69
N GLU A 90 23.28 -2.44 2.83
CA GLU A 90 24.74 -2.58 2.77
C GLU A 90 25.29 -3.37 3.96
N ALA A 91 24.80 -3.12 5.17
CA ALA A 91 25.20 -3.89 6.34
C ALA A 91 24.83 -5.39 6.22
N LEU A 92 23.65 -5.70 5.67
CA LEU A 92 23.23 -7.07 5.40
C LEU A 92 24.13 -7.72 4.34
N ARG A 93 24.50 -6.97 3.28
CA ARG A 93 25.41 -7.44 2.22
C ARG A 93 26.81 -7.78 2.75
N GLU A 94 27.35 -6.95 3.64
CA GLU A 94 28.65 -7.19 4.27
C GLU A 94 28.62 -8.37 5.27
N ALA A 95 27.46 -8.64 5.87
CA ALA A 95 27.26 -9.77 6.79
C ALA A 95 26.99 -11.11 6.08
N ASP A 96 26.50 -11.06 4.84
CA ASP A 96 26.08 -12.24 4.07
C ASP A 96 27.15 -13.34 3.91
N PRO A 97 28.46 -13.06 3.76
CA PRO A 97 29.48 -14.11 3.69
C PRO A 97 29.55 -15.01 4.93
N VAL A 98 29.11 -14.52 6.09
CA VAL A 98 29.07 -15.28 7.36
C VAL A 98 27.71 -15.95 7.57
N PHE A 99 26.62 -15.21 7.34
CA PHE A 99 25.28 -15.67 7.69
C PHE A 99 24.52 -16.34 6.54
N ARG A 100 24.94 -16.12 5.29
CA ARG A 100 24.39 -16.71 4.06
C ARG A 100 22.87 -16.54 3.94
N TRP A 101 22.37 -15.36 4.31
CA TRP A 101 20.94 -15.06 4.27
C TRP A 101 20.39 -14.99 2.84
N SER A 102 21.22 -14.60 1.88
CA SER A 102 20.85 -14.58 0.46
C SER A 102 20.40 -15.95 -0.06
N GLU A 103 20.98 -17.04 0.46
CA GLU A 103 20.63 -18.41 0.06
C GLU A 103 19.30 -18.87 0.64
N ALA A 104 18.87 -18.31 1.77
CA ALA A 104 17.60 -18.65 2.41
C ALA A 104 16.39 -18.11 1.63
N VAL A 105 16.60 -17.21 0.66
CA VAL A 105 15.51 -16.67 -0.17
C VAL A 105 14.92 -17.75 -1.08
N ASP A 106 15.74 -18.73 -1.50
CA ASP A 106 15.34 -19.80 -2.41
C ASP A 106 14.83 -21.07 -1.68
N ASP A 107 14.98 -21.13 -0.36
CA ASP A 107 14.57 -22.27 0.46
C ASP A 107 13.29 -21.95 1.25
N VAL A 108 12.14 -22.31 0.66
CA VAL A 108 10.79 -22.03 1.21
C VAL A 108 10.31 -23.16 2.14
N ASN A 109 11.23 -23.97 2.69
CA ASN A 109 10.89 -25.05 3.61
C ASN A 109 10.56 -24.56 5.03
#